data_AF-A0A0K1S1A4-F1
#
_entry.id   AF-A0A0K1S1A4-F1
#
_cell.length_a   1.000
_cell.length_b   1.000
_cell.length_c   1.000
_cell.angle_alpha   90.00
_cell.angle_beta   90.00
_cell.angle_gamma   90.00
#
_symmetry.space_group_name_H-M   'P 1'
#
loop_
_entity.id
_entity.type
_entity.pdbx_description
1 polymer ?
#
loop_
_entity_poly.entity_id
_entity_poly.type
_entity_poly.pdbx_seq_one_letter_code
_entity_poly.pdbx_strand_id
1 'polypeptide(L)' 'MVLHLDIKNGEIWVQHDVPEVGIANELVNLGVPKEDIVLALHEPLVRPYTGFAVG' A
#
# COMPACT_ATOMS: atom_id res chain seq x y z
N MET A 1 10.27 -4.73 -14.37
CA MET A 1 9.72 -4.23 -13.10
C MET A 1 8.24 -4.60 -13.09
N VAL A 2 7.72 -5.21 -12.01
CA VAL A 2 6.36 -5.78 -11.96
C VAL A 2 5.66 -5.24 -10.71
N LEU A 3 4.38 -4.90 -10.84
CA LEU A 3 3.51 -4.57 -9.71
C LEU A 3 3.25 -5.85 -8.90
N HIS A 4 3.53 -5.83 -7.60
CA HIS A 4 3.22 -6.96 -6.71
C HIS A 4 2.36 -6.48 -5.55
N LEU A 5 1.14 -6.98 -5.52
CA LEU A 5 0.17 -6.79 -4.45
C LEU A 5 -0.15 -8.14 -3.79
N ASP A 6 -0.24 -8.15 -2.46
CA ASP A 6 -0.86 -9.25 -1.70
C ASP A 6 -2.19 -8.77 -1.10
N ILE A 7 -3.14 -9.68 -0.88
CA ILE A 7 -4.31 -9.42 -0.04
C ILE A 7 -4.18 -10.26 1.22
N LYS A 8 -4.17 -9.60 2.39
CA LYS A 8 -4.00 -10.26 3.70
C LYS A 8 -5.00 -9.64 4.68
N ASN A 9 -5.79 -10.47 5.36
CA ASN A 9 -6.80 -10.04 6.34
C ASN A 9 -7.81 -8.98 5.83
N GLY A 10 -8.06 -8.93 4.52
CA GLY A 10 -8.92 -7.91 3.90
C GLY A 10 -8.20 -6.63 3.47
N GLU A 11 -6.91 -6.50 3.79
CA GLU A 11 -6.07 -5.36 3.41
C GLU A 11 -5.26 -5.65 2.14
N ILE A 12 -4.93 -4.58 1.42
CA ILE A 12 -4.09 -4.60 0.22
C ILE A 12 -2.65 -4.23 0.60
N TRP A 13 -1.73 -5.15 0.42
CA TRP A 13 -0.32 -4.99 0.75
C TRP A 13 0.49 -4.73 -0.51
N VAL A 14 0.98 -3.49 -0.66
CA VAL A 14 1.81 -3.06 -1.79
C VAL A 14 3.26 -3.47 -1.53
N GLN A 15 3.69 -4.57 -2.14
CA GLN A 15 5.04 -5.14 -1.94
C GLN A 15 6.08 -4.45 -2.83
N HIS A 16 5.68 -4.13 -4.06
CA HIS A 16 6.53 -3.45 -5.03
C HIS A 16 5.67 -2.61 -5.96
N ASP A 17 6.06 -1.36 -6.19
CA ASP A 17 5.34 -0.39 -7.02
C ASP A 17 6.30 0.31 -7.99
N VAL A 18 5.73 0.85 -9.07
CA VAL A 18 6.45 1.77 -9.95
C VAL A 18 6.30 3.18 -9.36
N PRO A 19 7.41 3.87 -9.04
CA PRO A 19 7.35 5.18 -8.36
C PRO A 19 6.50 6.23 -9.07
N GLU A 20 6.40 6.14 -10.39
CA GLU A 20 5.63 7.08 -11.23
C GLU A 20 4.12 6.86 -11.17
N VAL A 21 3.66 5.63 -10.86
CA VAL A 21 2.24 5.27 -10.82
C VAL A 21 1.67 5.47 -9.42
N GLY A 22 2.40 5.07 -8.38
CA GLY A 22 1.94 5.24 -7.00
C GLY A 22 0.60 4.53 -6.75
N ILE A 23 0.55 3.21 -6.95
CA ILE A 23 -0.69 2.40 -6.95
C ILE A 23 -1.53 2.59 -5.68
N ALA A 24 -0.89 2.87 -4.55
CA ALA A 24 -1.60 3.16 -3.30
C ALA A 24 -2.50 4.40 -3.41
N ASN A 25 -2.07 5.44 -4.12
CA ASN A 25 -2.89 6.63 -4.35
C ASN A 25 -4.00 6.37 -5.37
N GLU A 26 -3.75 5.53 -6.38
CA GLU A 26 -4.80 5.12 -7.33
C GLU A 26 -5.91 4.33 -6.64
N LEU A 27 -5.55 3.40 -5.75
CA LEU A 27 -6.53 2.65 -4.95
C LEU A 27 -7.39 3.59 -4.09
N VAL A 28 -6.78 4.61 -3.49
CA VAL A 28 -7.51 5.66 -2.76
C VAL A 28 -8.47 6.42 -3.69
N ASN A 29 -8.03 6.80 -4.89
CA ASN A 29 -8.90 7.48 -5.87
C ASN A 29 -10.05 6.59 -6.37
N LEU A 30 -9.89 5.27 -6.35
CA LEU A 30 -10.93 4.29 -6.64
C LEU A 30 -11.86 4.01 -5.44
N GLY A 31 -11.61 4.63 -4.29
CA GLY A 31 -12.46 4.58 -3.11
C GLY A 31 -12.00 3.58 -2.03
N VAL A 32 -10.81 3.00 -2.15
CA VAL A 32 -10.25 2.15 -1.09
C VAL A 32 -9.77 3.04 0.07
N PRO A 33 -10.22 2.80 1.31
CA PRO A 33 -9.72 3.52 2.48
C PRO A 33 -8.20 3.33 2.64
N LYS A 34 -7.49 4.38 3.07
CA LYS A 34 -6.05 4.29 3.38
C LYS A 34 -5.73 3.29 4.49
N GLU A 35 -6.70 3.06 5.36
CA GLU A 35 -6.64 2.11 6.49
C GLU A 35 -6.71 0.64 6.02
N ASP A 36 -7.09 0.39 4.77
CA ASP A 36 -7.11 -0.94 4.16
C ASP A 36 -5.90 -1.18 3.23
N ILE A 37 -4.94 -0.25 3.16
CA ILE A 37 -3.78 -0.33 2.27
C ILE A 37 -2.50 -0.28 3.11
N VAL A 38 -1.64 -1.28 2.98
CA VAL A 38 -0.34 -1.36 3.66
C VAL A 38 0.79 -1.15 2.64
N LEU A 39 1.65 -0.16 2.86
CA LEU A 39 2.86 0.04 2.05
C LEU A 39 3.97 -0.91 2.51
N ALA A 40 3.84 -2.18 2.13
CA ALA A 40 4.73 -3.25 2.55
C ALA A 40 6.16 -3.14 1.98
N LEU A 41 6.34 -2.36 0.90
CA LEU A 41 7.65 -1.94 0.37
C LEU A 41 8.49 -1.13 1.39
N HIS A 42 7.84 -0.56 2.41
CA HIS A 42 8.51 0.10 3.54
C HIS A 42 8.64 -0.84 4.73
N GLU A 43 9.76 -0.69 5.45
CA GLU A 43 10.00 -1.41 6.70
C GLU A 43 8.89 -1.12 7.73
N PRO A 44 8.52 -2.07 8.60
CA PRO A 44 7.43 -1.91 9.56
C PRO A 44 7.53 -0.64 10.42
N LEU A 45 8.75 -0.22 10.78
CA LEU A 45 8.99 0.99 11.59
C LEU A 45 8.67 2.29 10.84
N VAL A 46 8.68 2.28 9.52
CA VAL A 46 8.40 3.47 8.69
C VAL A 46 6.91 3.63 8.41
N ARG A 47 6.15 2.53 8.35
CA ARG A 47 4.73 2.51 7.99
C ARG A 47 3.85 3.49 8.79
N PRO A 48 4.02 3.66 10.12
CA PRO A 48 3.22 4.63 10.89
C PRO A 48 3.33 6.07 10.40
N TYR A 49 4.42 6.41 9.70
CA TYR A 49 4.67 7.76 9.19
C TYR A 49 4.18 7.97 7.75
N THR A 50 3.65 6.93 7.11
CA THR A 50 3.20 6.97 5.70
C THR A 50 1.77 7.48 5.53
N GLY A 51 0.97 7.46 6.61
CA GLY A 51 -0.46 7.78 6.54
C GLY A 51 -1.34 6.69 5.91
N PHE A 52 -0.78 5.47 5.77
CA PHE A 52 -1.45 4.24 5.36
C PHE A 52 -1.46 3.24 6.52
N ALA A 53 -2.10 2.08 6.32
CA ALA A 53 -2.17 1.03 7.33
C ALA A 53 -0.78 0.46 7.68
N VAL A 54 -0.65 -0.02 8.91
CA VAL A 54 0.61 -0.58 9.46
C VAL A 54 0.69 -2.11 9.35
N GLY A 55 -0.47 -2.76 9.12
CA GLY A 55 -0.66 -4.19 8.91
C GLY A 55 -1.44 -4.90 10.00
#